data_AF-A0A442UIA0-F1
#
_entry.id   AF-A0A442UIA0-F1
#
_cell.length_a   1.000
_cell.length_b   1.000
_cell.length_c   1.000
_cell.angle_alpha   90.00
_cell.angle_beta   90.00
_cell.angle_gamma   90.00
#
_symmetry.space_group_name_H-M   'P 1'
#
loop_
_entity.id
_entity.type
_entity.pdbx_description
1 polymer ?
#
loop_
_entity_poly.entity_id
_entity_poly.type
_entity_poly.pdbx_seq_one_letter_code
_entity_poly.pdbx_strand_id
1 'polypeptide(L)' 'MRYYRLVEALLADAPAGGLAQLAAMQGYFDQAHASRDFRRYTGIGQAEFRRHLNGIAKLMNTL' A
#
# COMPACT_ATOMS: atom_id res chain seq x y z
N MET A 1 6.00 -13.31 -3.44
CA MET A 1 6.42 -12.57 -2.22
C MET A 1 5.26 -11.78 -1.64
N ARG A 2 5.18 -11.59 -0.31
CA ARG A 2 4.07 -10.88 0.36
C ARG A 2 3.91 -9.43 -0.12
N TYR A 3 5.02 -8.78 -0.48
CA TYR A 3 5.04 -7.48 -1.12
C TYR A 3 4.11 -7.36 -2.35
N TYR A 4 4.14 -8.31 -3.30
CA TYR A 4 3.30 -8.24 -4.51
C TYR A 4 1.80 -8.20 -4.19
N ARG A 5 1.35 -9.06 -3.26
CA ARG A 5 -0.04 -9.05 -2.79
C ARG A 5 -0.42 -7.75 -2.11
N LEU A 6 0.55 -7.09 -1.49
CA LEU A 6 0.33 -5.80 -0.85
C LEU A 6 0.21 -4.65 -1.87
N VAL A 7 0.92 -4.73 -3.00
CA VAL A 7 0.72 -3.80 -4.14
C VAL A 7 -0.66 -4.00 -4.74
N GLU A 8 -1.06 -5.24 -5.03
CA GLU A 8 -2.39 -5.56 -5.56
C GLU A 8 -3.49 -5.01 -4.65
N ALA A 9 -3.37 -5.22 -3.34
CA ALA A 9 -4.33 -4.71 -2.36
C ALA A 9 -4.37 -3.17 -2.30
N LEU A 10 -3.24 -2.49 -2.51
CA LEU A 10 -3.17 -1.03 -2.55
C LEU A 10 -3.74 -0.45 -3.85
N LEU A 11 -3.67 -1.20 -4.96
CA LEU A 11 -4.20 -0.79 -6.27
C LEU A 11 -5.70 -1.05 -6.42
N ALA A 12 -6.25 -2.06 -5.73
CA ALA A 12 -7.65 -2.46 -5.84
C ALA A 12 -8.66 -1.47 -5.23
N ASP A 13 -8.25 -0.23 -4.94
CA ASP A 13 -9.02 0.83 -4.26
C ASP A 13 -9.84 0.28 -3.07
N ALA A 14 -9.23 -0.65 -2.32
CA ALA A 14 -9.95 -1.42 -1.32
C ALA A 14 -10.51 -0.48 -0.25
N PRO A 15 -11.84 -0.44 -0.05
CA PRO A 15 -12.45 0.53 0.83
C PRO A 15 -11.97 0.31 2.28
N ALA A 16 -11.39 1.37 2.84
CA ALA A 16 -11.21 1.62 4.27
C ALA A 16 -10.36 0.65 5.12
N GLY A 17 -9.56 -0.23 4.51
CA GLY A 17 -8.48 -0.87 5.23
C GLY A 17 -7.38 0.14 5.58
N GLY A 18 -7.23 0.50 6.85
CA GLY A 18 -6.00 1.13 7.32
C GLY A 18 -4.79 0.26 6.93
N LEU A 19 -3.62 0.86 6.69
CA LEU A 19 -2.42 0.09 6.28
C LEU A 19 -2.09 -1.06 7.24
N ALA A 20 -2.44 -0.92 8.52
CA ALA A 20 -2.34 -1.98 9.52
C ALA A 20 -3.28 -3.16 9.26
N GLN A 21 -4.52 -2.92 8.84
CA GLN A 21 -5.46 -3.98 8.49
C GLN A 21 -5.00 -4.74 7.25
N LEU A 22 -4.53 -4.01 6.22
CA LEU A 22 -3.94 -4.63 5.03
C LEU A 22 -2.70 -5.45 5.40
N ALA A 23 -1.85 -4.95 6.29
CA ALA A 23 -0.69 -5.70 6.79
C ALA A 23 -1.11 -7.02 7.46
N ALA A 24 -2.11 -6.98 8.35
CA ALA A 24 -2.64 -8.16 9.03
C ALA A 24 -3.23 -9.18 8.04
N MET A 25 -4.03 -8.71 7.06
CA MET A 25 -4.61 -9.57 6.02
C MET A 25 -3.55 -10.29 5.16
N GLN A 26 -2.37 -9.68 4.99
CA GLN A 26 -1.25 -10.29 4.27
C GLN A 26 -0.29 -11.09 5.17
N GLY A 27 -0.64 -11.27 6.45
CA GLY A 27 0.07 -12.09 7.43
C GLY A 27 1.27 -11.40 8.08
N TYR A 28 1.41 -10.07 7.96
CA TYR A 28 2.41 -9.32 8.72
C TYR A 28 1.96 -9.16 10.18
N PHE A 29 2.94 -9.14 11.08
CA PHE A 29 2.71 -8.93 12.51
C PHE A 29 2.08 -7.56 12.80
N ASP A 30 2.60 -6.52 12.14
CA ASP A 30 2.11 -5.16 12.24
C ASP A 30 2.37 -4.38 10.95
N GLN A 31 1.87 -3.14 10.91
CA GLN A 31 2.09 -2.22 9.79
C GLN A 31 3.57 -1.87 9.60
N ALA A 32 4.36 -1.74 10.68
CA ALA A 32 5.75 -1.31 10.60
C ALA A 32 6.63 -2.37 9.91
N HIS A 33 6.38 -3.65 10.20
CA HIS A 33 6.98 -4.78 9.54
C HIS A 33 6.60 -4.80 8.06
N ALA A 34 5.31 -4.67 7.74
CA ALA A 34 4.86 -4.60 6.35
C ALA A 34 5.50 -3.43 5.58
N SER A 35 5.63 -2.26 6.22
CA SER A 35 6.27 -1.08 5.62
C SER A 35 7.76 -1.28 5.37
N ARG A 36 8.51 -1.90 6.30
CA ARG A 36 9.93 -2.23 6.10
C ARG A 36 10.13 -3.22 4.96
N ASP A 37 9.33 -4.29 4.92
CA ASP A 37 9.41 -5.28 3.86
C ASP A 37 9.02 -4.69 2.49
N PHE A 38 7.94 -3.91 2.44
CA PHE A 38 7.53 -3.21 1.23
C PHE A 38 8.62 -2.25 0.72
N ARG A 39 9.21 -1.44 1.61
CA ARG A 39 10.29 -0.50 1.26
C ARG A 39 11.54 -1.22 0.75
N ARG A 40 11.84 -2.42 1.28
CA ARG A 40 12.96 -3.25 0.78
C ARG A 40 12.80 -3.59 -0.70
N TYR A 41 11.57 -3.75 -1.18
CA TYR A 41 11.28 -4.13 -2.57
C TYR A 41 10.88 -2.96 -3.49
N THR A 42 10.37 -1.84 -2.96
CA THR A 42 9.94 -0.68 -3.78
C THR A 42 10.80 0.57 -3.65
N GLY A 43 11.62 0.66 -2.61
CA GLY A 43 12.32 1.89 -2.23
C GLY A 43 11.49 2.88 -1.41
N ILE A 44 10.17 2.74 -1.32
CA ILE A 44 9.28 3.66 -0.57
C ILE A 44 8.33 2.93 0.40
N GLY A 45 7.73 3.66 1.33
CA GLY A 45 6.77 3.07 2.28
C GLY A 45 5.37 2.89 1.69
N GLN A 46 4.57 1.99 2.25
CA GLN A 46 3.18 1.74 1.81
C GLN A 46 2.32 3.02 1.83
N ALA A 47 2.49 3.85 2.86
CA ALA A 47 1.77 5.12 3.00
C ALA A 47 2.14 6.13 1.91
N GLU A 48 3.42 6.18 1.55
CA GLU A 48 3.93 7.05 0.50
C GLU A 48 3.44 6.58 -0.87
N PHE A 49 3.55 5.28 -1.14
CA PHE A 49 2.99 4.67 -2.34
C PHE A 49 1.49 4.99 -2.51
N ARG A 50 0.70 4.83 -1.44
CA ARG A 50 -0.74 5.16 -1.47
C ARG A 50 -1.00 6.65 -1.72
N ARG A 51 -0.18 7.56 -1.18
CA ARG A 51 -0.28 8.99 -1.48
C ARG A 51 0.00 9.28 -2.96
N HIS A 52 0.99 8.63 -3.57
CA HIS A 52 1.27 8.79 -5.00
C HIS A 52 0.12 8.29 -5.87
N LEU A 53 -0.44 7.12 -5.58
CA LEU A 53 -1.61 6.59 -6.29
C LEU A 53 -2.79 7.57 -6.23
N ASN A 54 -3.12 8.07 -5.03
CA ASN A 54 -4.20 9.03 -4.86
C ASN A 54 -3.93 10.37 -5.60
N GLY A 55 -2.67 10.81 -5.63
CA GLY A 55 -2.26 12.00 -6.38
C GLY A 55 -2.46 11.83 -7.89
N ILE A 56 -2.05 10.68 -8.44
CA ILE A 56 -2.27 10.34 -9.86
C ILE A 56 -3.77 10.27 -10.17
N ALA A 57 -4.55 9.57 -9.36
CA ALA A 57 -6.00 9.47 -9.54
C ALA A 57 -6.69 10.85 -9.51
N LYS A 58 -6.26 11.72 -8.59
CA LYS A 58 -6.76 13.11 -8.53
C LYS A 58 -6.46 13.87 -9.81
N LEU A 59 -5.22 13.79 -10.32
CA LEU A 59 -4.84 14.44 -11.59
C LEU A 59 -5.70 13.93 -12.76
N MET A 60 -5.93 12.62 -12.84
CA MET A 60 -6.75 12.02 -13.90
C MET A 60 -8.22 12.44 -13.86
N ASN A 61 -8.78 12.72 -12.68
CA ASN A 61 -10.16 13.18 -12.52
C ASN A 61 -10.33 14.70 -12.75
N THR A 62 -9.24 15.43 -13.02
CA THR A 62 -9.29 16.89 -13.29
C THR A 62 -9.01 17.24 -14.75
N LEU A 63 -8.74 16.24 -15.60
CA LEU A 63 -8.58 16.34 -17.06
C LEU A 63 -9.85 15.87 -17.76
#